data_AF-A0A8H3NX60-F1
#
_entry.id   AF-A0A8H3NX60-F1
#
_cell.length_a   1.000
_cell.length_b   1.000
_cell.length_c   1.000
_cell.angle_alpha   90.00
_cell.angle_beta   90.00
_cell.angle_gamma   90.00
#
_symmetry.space_group_name_H-M   'P 1'
#
loop_
_entity.id
_entity.type
_entity.pdbx_description
1 polymer ?
#
loop_
_entity_poly.entity_id
_entity_poly.type
_entity_poly.pdbx_seq_one_letter_code
_entity_poly.pdbx_strand_id
1 'polypeptide(L)'
;MSSAITRPAVSIDRLTPRRVTAEPRESMNCKSCRKRKIKCNHAVPKKRGPKTDVLEALLKRVDGLEKRLQDENKKPISPTSPSEPDKEPPDPAASMHALARASTSSTSTTNIPASEPFSRPFSFPSQPSPPVHHFALPESMLDAYFTRIHGKPYFILDESVTRQSHQMGQLPAALSMAIYAITLRYTSSPNTPQQSLRMALDYALQARRMVDLDQPTMDGLQALLLLSQTYFAHGLGKKAYMTFSMPTIAS
;
A
#
# COMPACT_ATOMS: atom_id res chain seq x y z
N MET A 1 -2.56 -53.73 41.57
CA MET A 1 -3.87 -53.12 41.89
C MET A 1 -3.69 -51.61 41.78
N SER A 2 -4.05 -51.01 40.65
CA SER A 2 -3.83 -49.58 40.39
C SER A 2 -5.15 -48.83 40.55
N SER A 3 -5.23 -47.98 41.58
CA SER A 3 -6.41 -47.16 41.86
C SER A 3 -6.44 -45.93 40.94
N ALA A 4 -7.42 -45.88 40.03
CA ALA A 4 -7.67 -44.72 39.17
C ALA A 4 -8.45 -43.64 39.95
N ILE A 5 -7.87 -42.44 40.05
CA ILE A 5 -8.54 -41.26 40.61
C ILE A 5 -9.59 -40.77 39.61
N THR A 6 -10.87 -40.94 39.95
CA THR A 6 -12.01 -40.44 39.17
C THR A 6 -12.21 -38.96 39.48
N ARG A 7 -12.05 -38.08 38.49
CA ARG A 7 -12.40 -36.66 38.59
C ARG A 7 -13.92 -36.49 38.41
N PRO A 8 -14.61 -35.70 39.24
CA PRO A 8 -16.04 -35.44 39.05
C PRO A 8 -16.25 -34.53 37.83
N ALA A 9 -17.09 -34.98 36.90
CA ALA A 9 -17.56 -34.16 35.79
C ALA A 9 -18.62 -33.18 36.33
N VAL A 10 -18.32 -31.88 36.29
CA VAL A 10 -19.29 -30.83 36.58
C VAL A 10 -20.22 -30.70 35.37
N SER A 11 -21.49 -31.09 35.54
CA SER A 11 -22.54 -30.88 34.55
C SER A 11 -22.81 -29.38 34.42
N ILE A 12 -22.60 -28.82 33.22
CA ILE A 12 -23.06 -27.47 32.90
C ILE A 12 -24.57 -27.57 32.72
N ASP A 13 -25.31 -27.20 33.76
CA ASP A 13 -26.75 -27.00 33.67
C ASP A 13 -27.04 -26.04 32.50
N ARG A 14 -27.93 -26.46 31.60
CA ARG A 14 -28.30 -25.67 30.42
C ARG A 14 -29.00 -24.41 30.90
N LEU A 15 -28.25 -23.30 30.94
CA LEU A 15 -28.81 -21.96 31.10
C LEU A 15 -29.97 -21.78 30.10
N THR A 16 -31.15 -21.51 30.64
CA THR A 16 -32.36 -21.22 29.85
C THR A 16 -32.04 -20.19 28.75
N PRO A 17 -32.41 -20.45 27.48
CA PRO A 17 -32.22 -19.47 26.42
C PRO A 17 -32.93 -18.17 26.78
N ARG A 18 -32.17 -17.10 26.97
CA ARG A 18 -32.72 -15.76 27.21
C ARG A 18 -33.57 -15.39 26.00
N ARG A 19 -34.88 -15.22 26.23
CA ARG A 19 -35.87 -14.77 25.25
C ARG A 19 -35.36 -13.47 24.61
N VAL A 20 -34.92 -13.55 23.36
CA VAL A 20 -34.53 -12.37 22.60
C VAL A 20 -35.82 -11.71 22.16
N THR A 21 -36.23 -10.65 22.85
CA THR A 21 -37.25 -9.74 22.35
C THR A 21 -36.72 -9.15 21.05
N ALA A 22 -37.30 -9.57 19.93
CA ALA A 22 -37.05 -9.02 18.61
C ALA A 22 -37.73 -7.65 18.51
N GLU A 23 -37.16 -6.64 19.18
CA GLU A 23 -37.45 -5.26 18.81
C GLU A 23 -36.78 -4.97 17.45
N PRO A 24 -37.48 -4.32 16.51
CA PRO A 24 -36.89 -3.91 15.25
C PRO A 24 -35.78 -2.90 15.53
N ARG A 25 -34.53 -3.35 15.43
CA ARG A 25 -33.35 -2.50 15.60
C ARG A 25 -33.34 -1.46 14.50
N GLU A 26 -33.71 -0.25 14.86
CA GLU A 26 -33.62 0.94 14.01
C GLU A 26 -32.21 1.04 13.42
N SER A 27 -32.11 0.98 12.09
CA SER A 27 -30.82 1.00 11.39
C SER A 27 -30.16 2.36 11.61
N MET A 28 -29.15 2.41 12.45
CA MET A 28 -28.41 3.65 12.73
C MET A 28 -27.68 4.10 11.46
N ASN A 29 -28.25 5.10 10.77
CA ASN A 29 -27.62 5.76 9.63
C ASN A 29 -26.26 6.35 10.03
N CYS A 30 -25.25 6.25 9.16
CA CYS A 30 -23.96 6.92 9.41
C CYS A 30 -24.15 8.46 9.49
N LYS A 31 -23.21 9.18 10.13
CA LYS A 31 -23.31 10.64 10.33
C LYS A 31 -23.65 11.41 9.04
N SER A 32 -23.05 11.03 7.91
CA SER A 32 -23.32 11.65 6.60
C SER A 32 -24.73 11.35 6.07
N CYS A 33 -25.19 10.09 6.15
CA CYS A 33 -26.54 9.71 5.72
C CYS A 33 -27.62 10.32 6.61
N ARG A 34 -27.36 10.44 7.92
CA ARG A 34 -28.25 11.12 8.88
C ARG A 34 -28.39 12.60 8.55
N LYS A 35 -27.29 13.29 8.23
CA LYS A 35 -27.30 14.71 7.82
C LYS A 35 -28.06 14.93 6.51
N ARG A 36 -27.98 13.98 5.57
CA ARG A 36 -28.60 14.08 4.24
C ARG A 36 -30.00 13.45 4.14
N LYS A 37 -30.53 12.87 5.23
CA LYS A 37 -31.82 12.16 5.28
C LYS A 37 -32.01 11.07 4.20
N ILE A 38 -30.93 10.36 3.87
CA ILE A 38 -30.94 9.27 2.88
C ILE A 38 -30.76 7.90 3.55
N LYS A 39 -31.28 6.84 2.93
CA LYS A 39 -31.12 5.45 3.40
C LYS A 39 -29.64 5.04 3.34
N CYS A 40 -29.10 4.57 4.46
CA CYS A 40 -27.70 4.14 4.53
C CYS A 40 -27.55 2.71 4.00
N ASN A 41 -26.80 2.53 2.90
CA ASN A 41 -26.55 1.22 2.28
C ASN A 41 -25.35 0.45 2.87
N HIS A 42 -24.61 1.03 3.79
CA HIS A 42 -23.50 0.32 4.44
C HIS A 42 -24.05 -0.78 5.34
N ALA A 43 -23.71 -2.03 5.04
CA ALA A 43 -24.01 -3.18 5.89
C ALA A 43 -23.45 -2.94 7.29
N VAL A 44 -24.33 -2.95 8.29
CA VAL A 44 -23.95 -2.84 9.70
C VAL A 44 -22.90 -3.92 10.01
N PRO A 45 -21.67 -3.56 10.44
CA PRO A 45 -20.69 -4.55 10.87
C PRO A 45 -21.32 -5.38 11.99
N LYS A 46 -21.49 -6.68 11.76
CA LYS A 46 -22.03 -7.60 12.77
C LYS A 46 -21.04 -7.65 13.94
N LYS A 47 -21.43 -7.00 15.04
CA LYS A 47 -20.91 -7.15 16.40
C LYS A 47 -19.37 -7.02 16.55
N ARG A 48 -18.89 -5.80 16.83
CA ARG A 48 -17.98 -5.65 17.98
C ARG A 48 -18.85 -5.21 19.15
N GLY A 49 -18.67 -5.84 20.31
CA GLY A 49 -19.40 -5.46 21.52
C GLY A 49 -19.23 -3.97 21.83
N PRO A 50 -20.03 -3.43 22.77
CA PRO A 50 -19.97 -2.01 23.14
C PRO A 50 -18.52 -1.62 23.42
N LYS A 51 -18.00 -0.57 22.76
CA LYS A 51 -16.66 -0.01 23.03
C LYS A 51 -16.51 0.58 24.45
N THR A 52 -17.47 0.30 25.33
CA THR A 52 -17.59 0.86 26.68
C THR A 52 -16.49 0.34 27.59
N ASP A 53 -16.14 -0.94 27.54
CA ASP A 53 -15.10 -1.53 28.41
C ASP A 53 -13.72 -0.93 28.11
N VAL A 54 -13.34 -0.84 26.83
CA VAL A 54 -12.07 -0.21 26.45
C VAL A 54 -12.07 1.29 26.76
N LEU A 55 -13.19 1.99 26.54
CA LEU A 55 -13.28 3.42 26.85
C LEU A 55 -13.21 3.68 28.35
N GLU A 56 -13.89 2.87 29.16
CA GLU A 56 -13.89 2.94 30.62
C GLU A 56 -12.50 2.59 31.20
N ALA A 57 -11.85 1.55 30.64
CA ALA A 57 -10.48 1.18 30.99
C ALA A 57 -9.43 2.22 30.56
N LEU A 58 -9.72 3.01 29.52
CA LEU A 58 -8.88 4.13 29.11
C LEU A 58 -9.10 5.33 30.02
N LEU A 59 -10.35 5.72 30.29
CA LEU A 59 -10.69 6.82 31.20
C LEU A 59 -10.10 6.58 32.61
N LYS A 60 -10.25 5.37 33.15
CA LYS A 60 -9.68 4.99 34.45
C LYS A 60 -8.15 5.04 34.49
N ARG A 61 -7.48 4.75 33.37
CA ARG A 61 -6.03 4.86 33.26
C ARG A 61 -5.57 6.31 33.17
N VAL A 62 -6.30 7.15 32.45
CA VAL A 62 -6.03 8.59 32.36
C VAL A 62 -6.17 9.22 33.75
N ASP A 63 -7.27 8.99 34.45
CA ASP A 63 -7.47 9.49 35.83
C ASP A 63 -6.37 9.01 36.79
N GLY A 64 -5.94 7.75 36.66
CA GLY A 64 -4.84 7.19 37.46
C GLY A 64 -3.49 7.86 37.19
N LEU A 65 -3.22 8.22 35.93
CA LEU A 65 -1.99 8.93 35.54
C LEU A 65 -2.00 10.39 36.00
N GLU A 66 -3.12 11.07 35.85
CA GLU A 66 -3.28 12.46 36.31
C GLU A 66 -3.10 12.58 37.82
N LYS A 67 -3.65 11.63 38.59
CA LYS A 67 -3.46 11.59 40.04
C LYS A 67 -1.99 11.37 40.43
N ARG A 68 -1.27 10.46 39.77
CA ARG A 68 0.16 10.23 40.04
C ARG A 68 1.01 11.45 39.67
N LEU A 69 0.70 12.12 38.57
CA LEU A 69 1.38 13.35 38.18
C LEU A 69 1.14 14.49 39.18
N GLN A 70 -0.06 14.60 39.75
CA GLN A 70 -0.36 15.59 40.79
C GLN A 70 0.32 15.28 42.13
N ASP A 71 0.44 14.01 42.50
CA ASP A 71 1.12 13.58 43.73
C ASP A 71 2.64 13.79 43.65
N GLU A 72 3.25 13.52 42.48
CA GLU A 72 4.67 13.82 42.21
C GLU A 72 4.94 15.33 42.16
N ASN A 73 4.02 16.12 41.61
CA ASN A 73 4.14 17.59 41.56
C ASN A 73 3.93 18.25 42.95
N LYS A 74 3.31 17.54 43.92
CA LYS A 74 3.15 18.01 45.31
C LYS A 74 4.30 17.63 46.25
N LYS A 75 5.20 16.73 45.85
CA LYS A 75 6.36 16.34 46.66
C LYS A 75 7.65 16.83 45.99
N PRO A 76 8.24 17.96 46.42
CA PRO A 76 9.58 18.31 45.99
C PRO A 76 10.57 17.36 46.69
N ILE A 77 11.21 16.45 45.96
CA ILE A 77 12.40 15.75 46.45
C ILE A 77 13.60 16.30 45.69
N SER A 78 14.49 16.95 46.43
CA SER A 78 15.83 17.37 46.07
C SER A 78 16.65 17.38 47.37
N PRO A 79 18.00 17.37 47.36
CA PRO A 79 18.95 16.48 46.69
C PRO A 79 20.01 15.94 47.69
N THR A 80 20.74 14.86 47.39
CA THR A 80 22.11 14.68 47.93
C THR A 80 22.95 13.83 46.99
N SER A 81 23.85 14.49 46.24
CA SER A 81 25.03 13.90 45.60
C SER A 81 26.17 13.72 46.64
N PRO A 82 27.21 12.92 46.35
CA PRO A 82 28.39 13.50 45.67
C PRO A 82 28.93 12.66 44.48
N SER A 83 29.02 13.32 43.31
CA SER A 83 30.21 13.57 42.46
C SER A 83 31.47 12.71 42.69
N GLU A 84 32.24 12.16 41.73
CA GLU A 84 32.56 12.34 40.28
C GLU A 84 33.55 11.19 39.86
N PRO A 85 34.15 11.07 38.64
CA PRO A 85 33.77 11.41 37.26
C PRO A 85 34.06 10.25 36.23
N ASP A 86 33.86 10.56 34.94
CA ASP A 86 34.43 9.92 33.73
C ASP A 86 33.79 8.65 33.15
N LYS A 87 32.84 8.82 32.22
CA LYS A 87 33.07 8.79 30.74
C LYS A 87 31.75 8.65 29.99
N GLU A 88 31.43 9.68 29.20
CA GLU A 88 30.35 9.67 28.21
C GLU A 88 30.53 8.57 27.16
N PRO A 89 29.40 8.10 26.60
CA PRO A 89 29.28 7.90 25.16
C PRO A 89 28.18 8.80 24.59
N PRO A 90 28.49 9.79 23.72
CA PRO A 90 27.48 10.46 22.94
C PRO A 90 27.23 9.71 21.63
N ASP A 91 25.95 9.67 21.26
CA ASP A 91 25.47 9.38 19.92
C ASP A 91 26.19 10.22 18.85
N PRO A 92 26.17 9.78 17.59
CA PRO A 92 26.08 10.75 16.51
C PRO A 92 24.90 10.48 15.59
N ALA A 93 23.84 11.25 15.78
CA ALA A 93 23.03 11.73 14.67
C ALA A 93 23.69 12.99 14.10
N ALA A 94 24.44 12.86 13.00
CA ALA A 94 24.66 13.87 11.94
C ALA A 94 25.94 13.57 11.16
N SER A 95 25.81 13.19 9.89
CA SER A 95 26.83 13.50 8.87
C SER A 95 26.23 13.42 7.48
N MET A 96 25.56 14.52 7.12
CA MET A 96 25.54 15.02 5.75
C MET A 96 26.88 15.72 5.49
N HIS A 97 27.34 15.65 4.24
CA HIS A 97 28.53 16.28 3.66
C HIS A 97 29.84 15.48 3.68
N ALA A 98 30.08 14.78 2.57
CA ALA A 98 31.42 14.67 1.99
C ALA A 98 31.32 14.95 0.48
N LEU A 99 31.45 16.23 0.14
CA LEU A 99 31.73 16.71 -1.22
C LEU A 99 33.20 16.44 -1.51
N ALA A 100 33.49 15.49 -2.41
CA ALA A 100 34.79 15.42 -3.07
C ALA A 100 34.83 16.48 -4.17
N ARG A 101 35.40 17.63 -3.81
CA ARG A 101 35.75 18.75 -4.68
C ARG A 101 37.00 18.37 -5.47
N ALA A 102 36.84 17.99 -6.74
CA ALA A 102 37.94 17.99 -7.69
C ALA A 102 38.02 19.38 -8.34
N SER A 103 39.17 20.00 -8.15
CA SER A 103 39.54 21.34 -8.61
C SER A 103 39.48 21.47 -10.12
N THR A 104 38.70 22.42 -10.63
CA THR A 104 38.89 23.00 -11.96
C THR A 104 39.19 24.48 -11.79
N SER A 105 40.46 24.82 -12.00
CA SER A 105 40.97 26.17 -12.15
C SER A 105 40.44 26.79 -13.42
N SER A 106 39.84 27.97 -13.28
CA SER A 106 39.46 28.90 -14.32
C SER A 106 40.67 29.70 -14.81
N THR A 107 40.91 29.72 -16.11
CA THR A 107 41.60 30.84 -16.78
C THR A 107 40.96 31.08 -18.15
N SER A 108 40.44 32.28 -18.32
CA SER A 108 39.90 32.86 -19.55
C SER A 108 41.02 33.51 -20.36
N THR A 109 41.09 33.23 -21.67
CA THR A 109 41.31 34.23 -22.76
C THR A 109 41.34 33.59 -24.16
N THR A 110 40.53 34.15 -25.04
CA THR A 110 40.75 34.48 -26.47
C THR A 110 41.56 33.53 -27.36
N ASN A 111 40.95 33.00 -28.43
CA ASN A 111 41.37 33.21 -29.83
C ASN A 111 40.48 32.48 -30.85
N ILE A 112 40.01 33.23 -31.85
CA ILE A 112 39.40 32.79 -33.13
C ILE A 112 40.52 32.80 -34.20
N PRO A 113 40.64 31.79 -35.09
CA PRO A 113 40.25 31.92 -36.52
C PRO A 113 39.50 30.66 -37.03
N ALA A 114 38.35 30.76 -37.71
CA ALA A 114 38.09 31.06 -39.14
C ALA A 114 38.32 29.87 -40.12
N SER A 115 37.28 29.60 -40.94
CA SER A 115 37.18 28.78 -42.19
C SER A 115 37.39 27.25 -42.06
N GLU A 116 36.65 26.31 -42.68
CA GLU A 116 35.87 26.22 -43.93
C GLU A 116 34.79 25.10 -43.83
N PRO A 117 33.85 24.99 -44.79
CA PRO A 117 32.69 24.10 -44.74
C PRO A 117 32.97 22.74 -45.39
N PHE A 118 32.78 21.65 -44.65
CA PHE A 118 32.68 20.32 -45.27
C PHE A 118 31.36 19.66 -44.91
N SER A 119 30.44 19.74 -45.87
CA SER A 119 29.28 18.88 -46.01
C SER A 119 29.71 17.41 -45.96
N ARG A 120 29.34 16.69 -44.90
CA ARG A 120 29.26 15.23 -44.90
C ARG A 120 27.81 14.84 -44.62
N PRO A 121 27.13 14.12 -45.52
CA PRO A 121 25.88 13.48 -45.16
C PRO A 121 26.22 12.33 -44.20
N PHE A 122 26.16 12.60 -42.90
CA PHE A 122 26.10 11.54 -41.90
C PHE A 122 24.79 10.80 -42.09
N SER A 123 24.85 9.69 -42.82
CA SER A 123 23.81 8.67 -42.80
C SER A 123 23.84 8.05 -41.42
N PHE A 124 22.88 8.42 -40.57
CA PHE A 124 22.63 7.72 -39.33
C PHE A 124 22.28 6.26 -39.68
N PRO A 125 22.98 5.26 -39.14
CA PRO A 125 22.46 3.90 -39.21
C PRO A 125 21.12 3.90 -38.46
N SER A 126 20.06 3.57 -39.18
CA SER A 126 18.73 3.38 -38.64
C SER A 126 18.84 2.39 -37.48
N GLN A 127 18.74 2.90 -36.26
CA GLN A 127 18.66 2.09 -35.06
C GLN A 127 17.45 1.17 -35.22
N PRO A 128 17.62 -0.17 -35.18
CA PRO A 128 16.46 -1.04 -35.12
C PRO A 128 15.70 -0.69 -33.85
N SER A 129 14.42 -0.35 -34.01
CA SER A 129 13.49 -0.18 -32.89
C SER A 129 13.65 -1.39 -31.96
N PRO A 130 13.76 -1.19 -30.63
CA PRO A 130 13.85 -2.31 -29.71
C PRO A 130 12.60 -3.18 -29.92
N PRO A 131 12.73 -4.52 -29.93
CA PRO A 131 11.57 -5.39 -30.04
C PRO A 131 10.64 -5.03 -28.89
N VAL A 132 9.46 -4.50 -29.24
CA VAL A 132 8.39 -4.27 -28.28
C VAL A 132 8.04 -5.65 -27.77
N HIS A 133 8.50 -6.01 -26.57
CA HIS A 133 8.12 -7.27 -25.96
C HIS A 133 6.60 -7.24 -25.76
N HIS A 134 5.87 -7.86 -26.68
CA HIS A 134 4.44 -8.02 -26.59
C HIS A 134 4.16 -9.00 -25.45
N PHE A 135 3.89 -8.45 -24.26
CA PHE A 135 3.41 -9.24 -23.15
C PHE A 135 2.00 -9.72 -23.47
N ALA A 136 1.86 -11.00 -23.77
CA ALA A 136 0.57 -11.65 -23.97
C ALA A 136 -0.01 -12.08 -22.62
N LEU A 137 -1.13 -11.46 -22.24
CA LEU A 137 -1.87 -11.86 -21.03
C LEU A 137 -2.53 -13.22 -21.26
N PRO A 138 -2.29 -14.24 -20.41
CA PRO A 138 -3.01 -15.51 -20.52
C PRO A 138 -4.52 -15.33 -20.25
N GLU A 139 -5.37 -15.97 -21.05
CA GLU A 139 -6.85 -15.90 -20.89
C GLU A 139 -7.30 -16.27 -19.47
N SER A 140 -6.67 -17.30 -18.88
CA SER A 140 -6.98 -17.75 -17.53
C SER A 140 -6.75 -16.67 -16.46
N MET A 141 -5.83 -15.74 -16.69
CA MET A 141 -5.56 -14.62 -15.79
C MET A 141 -6.59 -13.51 -15.98
N LEU A 142 -7.01 -13.26 -17.22
CA LEU A 142 -8.10 -12.33 -17.52
C LEU A 142 -9.42 -12.81 -16.91
N ASP A 143 -9.71 -14.11 -17.03
CA ASP A 143 -10.86 -14.74 -16.39
C ASP A 143 -10.81 -14.66 -14.87
N ALA A 144 -9.64 -14.95 -14.27
CA ALA A 144 -9.48 -14.85 -12.82
C ALA A 144 -9.67 -13.40 -12.32
N TYR A 145 -9.25 -12.40 -13.10
CA TYR A 145 -9.51 -11.00 -12.78
C TYR A 145 -11.01 -10.69 -12.73
N PHE A 146 -11.76 -10.98 -13.80
CA PHE A 146 -13.19 -10.68 -13.87
C PHE A 146 -14.03 -11.49 -12.88
N THR A 147 -13.65 -12.74 -12.63
CA THR A 147 -14.41 -13.62 -11.71
C THR A 147 -14.14 -13.33 -10.23
N ARG A 148 -12.91 -12.96 -9.85
CA ARG A 148 -12.50 -12.87 -8.43
C ARG A 148 -12.27 -11.46 -7.92
N ILE A 149 -11.84 -10.54 -8.79
CA ILE A 149 -11.29 -9.23 -8.39
C ILE A 149 -12.19 -8.09 -8.85
N HIS A 150 -12.73 -8.18 -10.06
CA HIS A 150 -13.56 -7.14 -10.65
C HIS A 150 -14.83 -6.85 -9.82
N GLY A 151 -15.23 -5.58 -9.80
CA GLY A 151 -16.37 -5.08 -9.02
C GLY A 151 -16.15 -5.03 -7.50
N LYS A 152 -14.94 -5.36 -7.01
CA LYS A 152 -14.64 -5.47 -5.57
C LYS A 152 -13.35 -4.72 -5.20
N PRO A 153 -13.41 -3.52 -4.62
CA PRO A 153 -14.60 -2.69 -4.36
C PRO A 153 -14.99 -1.78 -5.53
N TYR A 154 -14.23 -1.79 -6.63
CA TYR A 154 -14.37 -0.84 -7.74
C TYR A 154 -14.55 -1.55 -9.08
N PHE A 155 -15.30 -0.90 -9.97
CA PHE A 155 -15.40 -1.25 -11.38
C PHE A 155 -14.40 -0.39 -12.16
N ILE A 156 -13.20 -0.94 -12.42
CA ILE A 156 -12.11 -0.21 -13.10
C ILE A 156 -12.17 -0.42 -14.61
N LEU A 157 -12.41 -1.66 -15.02
CA LEU A 157 -12.46 -2.08 -16.42
C LEU A 157 -13.88 -2.48 -16.81
N ASP A 158 -14.23 -2.31 -18.08
CA ASP A 158 -15.43 -2.93 -18.66
C ASP A 158 -15.08 -4.33 -19.17
N GLU A 159 -15.84 -5.35 -18.78
CA GLU A 159 -15.53 -6.73 -19.14
C GLU A 159 -15.64 -6.98 -20.65
N SER A 160 -16.71 -6.50 -21.27
CA SER A 160 -16.96 -6.75 -22.69
C SER A 160 -15.89 -6.10 -23.57
N VAL A 161 -15.58 -4.82 -23.31
CA VAL A 161 -14.57 -4.06 -24.07
C VAL A 161 -13.17 -4.63 -23.83
N THR A 162 -12.81 -4.95 -22.59
CA THR A 162 -11.47 -5.47 -22.28
C THR A 162 -11.23 -6.83 -22.94
N ARG A 163 -12.22 -7.72 -22.91
CA ARG A 163 -12.13 -9.05 -23.54
C ARG A 163 -12.06 -8.95 -25.07
N GLN A 164 -12.85 -8.08 -25.67
CA GLN A 164 -12.80 -7.84 -27.11
C GLN A 164 -11.41 -7.31 -27.52
N SER A 165 -10.88 -6.31 -26.82
CA SER A 165 -9.53 -5.78 -27.08
C SER A 165 -8.44 -6.83 -26.90
N HIS A 166 -8.55 -7.71 -25.91
CA HIS A 166 -7.62 -8.82 -25.71
C HIS A 166 -7.64 -9.83 -26.86
N GLN A 167 -8.84 -10.23 -27.33
CA GLN A 167 -9.00 -11.13 -28.47
C GLN A 167 -8.46 -10.53 -29.77
N MET A 168 -8.58 -9.21 -29.96
CA MET A 168 -8.02 -8.50 -31.10
C MET A 168 -6.51 -8.21 -30.96
N GLY A 169 -5.87 -8.59 -29.84
CA GLY A 169 -4.46 -8.28 -29.56
C GLY A 169 -4.18 -6.79 -29.36
N GLN A 170 -5.20 -6.00 -29.09
CA GLN A 170 -5.15 -4.54 -28.94
C GLN A 170 -5.15 -4.08 -27.48
N LEU A 171 -5.14 -5.00 -26.52
CA LEU A 171 -5.07 -4.64 -25.11
C LEU A 171 -3.72 -3.97 -24.78
N PRO A 172 -3.72 -2.74 -24.22
CA PRO A 172 -2.48 -2.05 -23.91
C PRO A 172 -1.58 -2.87 -22.99
N ALA A 173 -0.29 -2.97 -23.32
CA ALA A 173 0.65 -3.82 -22.60
C ALA A 173 0.79 -3.45 -21.11
N ALA A 174 0.71 -2.15 -20.78
CA ALA A 174 0.68 -1.68 -19.39
C ALA A 174 -0.51 -2.26 -18.61
N LEU A 175 -1.68 -2.30 -19.25
CA LEU A 175 -2.92 -2.82 -18.68
C LEU A 175 -2.85 -4.34 -18.54
N SER A 176 -2.36 -5.04 -19.57
CA SER A 176 -2.12 -6.49 -19.55
C SER A 176 -1.23 -6.90 -18.38
N MET A 177 -0.10 -6.21 -18.16
CA MET A 177 0.80 -6.48 -17.04
C MET A 177 0.17 -6.14 -15.69
N ALA A 178 -0.61 -5.06 -15.60
CA ALA A 178 -1.30 -4.69 -14.37
C ALA A 178 -2.37 -5.73 -13.97
N ILE A 179 -3.14 -6.23 -14.94
CA ILE A 179 -4.11 -7.32 -14.74
C ILE A 179 -3.39 -8.60 -14.30
N TYR A 180 -2.25 -8.93 -14.91
CA TYR A 180 -1.46 -10.08 -14.51
C TYR A 180 -0.95 -9.95 -13.06
N ALA A 181 -0.38 -8.80 -12.72
CA ALA A 181 0.20 -8.52 -11.40
C ALA A 181 -0.83 -8.63 -10.26
N ILE A 182 -2.03 -8.04 -10.42
CA ILE A 182 -3.07 -8.11 -9.39
C ILE A 182 -3.63 -9.53 -9.23
N THR A 183 -3.69 -10.27 -10.34
CA THR A 183 -4.32 -11.59 -10.40
C THR A 183 -3.43 -12.68 -9.82
N LEU A 184 -2.10 -12.51 -9.86
CA LEU A 184 -1.15 -13.51 -9.39
C LEU A 184 -1.43 -14.01 -7.98
N ARG A 185 -1.85 -13.10 -7.09
CA ARG A 185 -2.16 -13.43 -5.70
C ARG A 185 -3.32 -14.42 -5.56
N TYR A 186 -4.22 -14.48 -6.54
CA TYR A 186 -5.45 -15.27 -6.50
C TYR A 186 -5.36 -16.57 -7.31
N THR A 187 -4.38 -16.67 -8.21
CA THR A 187 -4.18 -17.85 -9.07
C THR A 187 -2.96 -18.67 -8.67
N SER A 188 -2.07 -18.13 -7.85
CA SER A 188 -0.87 -18.84 -7.40
C SER A 188 -1.20 -19.93 -6.38
N SER A 189 -0.46 -21.04 -6.47
CA SER A 189 -0.53 -22.12 -5.49
C SER A 189 -0.13 -21.63 -4.09
N PRO A 190 -0.81 -22.10 -3.03
CA PRO A 190 -0.50 -21.70 -1.64
C PRO A 190 0.93 -22.08 -1.20
N ASN A 191 1.62 -22.96 -1.93
CA ASN A 191 2.96 -23.44 -1.58
C ASN A 191 4.09 -22.47 -1.98
N THR A 192 3.83 -21.48 -2.84
CA THR A 192 4.86 -20.56 -3.36
C THR A 192 4.48 -19.06 -3.23
N PRO A 193 4.07 -18.57 -2.04
CA PRO A 193 3.57 -17.20 -1.90
C PRO A 193 4.67 -16.15 -2.15
N GLN A 194 5.90 -16.37 -1.69
CA GLN A 194 7.02 -15.44 -1.92
C GLN A 194 7.34 -15.27 -3.41
N GLN A 195 7.32 -16.35 -4.18
CA GLN A 195 7.57 -16.28 -5.63
C GLN A 195 6.47 -15.50 -6.34
N SER A 196 5.21 -15.76 -5.99
CA SER A 196 4.08 -15.01 -6.57
C SER A 196 4.14 -13.51 -6.26
N LEU A 197 4.55 -13.15 -5.03
CA LEU A 197 4.72 -11.77 -4.63
C LEU A 197 5.82 -11.10 -5.47
N ARG A 198 6.98 -11.75 -5.59
CA ARG A 198 8.10 -11.22 -6.37
C ARG A 198 7.70 -10.95 -7.82
N MET A 199 7.09 -11.95 -8.47
CA MET A 199 6.61 -11.80 -9.84
C MET A 199 5.55 -10.70 -9.98
N ALA A 200 4.58 -10.63 -9.07
CA ALA A 200 3.55 -9.59 -9.10
C ALA A 200 4.16 -8.19 -9.01
N LEU A 201 5.19 -7.99 -8.18
CA LEU A 201 5.89 -6.72 -8.06
C LEU A 201 6.73 -6.38 -9.29
N ASP A 202 7.40 -7.37 -9.89
CA ASP A 202 8.21 -7.15 -11.10
C ASP A 202 7.32 -6.69 -12.27
N TYR A 203 6.18 -7.34 -12.49
CA TYR A 203 5.20 -6.91 -13.50
C TYR A 203 4.55 -5.56 -13.16
N ALA A 204 4.28 -5.30 -11.88
CA ALA A 204 3.74 -4.00 -11.47
C ALA A 204 4.71 -2.85 -11.73
N LEU A 205 6.00 -3.07 -11.53
CA LEU A 205 7.05 -2.09 -11.84
C LEU A 205 7.19 -1.89 -13.34
N GLN A 206 7.14 -2.97 -14.12
CA GLN A 206 7.21 -2.88 -15.58
C GLN A 206 6.00 -2.12 -16.15
N ALA A 207 4.78 -2.46 -15.72
CA ALA A 207 3.57 -1.76 -16.09
C ALA A 207 3.66 -0.26 -15.75
N ARG A 208 4.19 0.10 -14.58
CA ARG A 208 4.32 1.50 -14.16
C ARG A 208 5.23 2.30 -15.09
N ARG A 209 6.32 1.70 -15.60
CA ARG A 209 7.25 2.36 -16.54
C ARG A 209 6.63 2.60 -17.92
N MET A 210 5.61 1.83 -18.28
CA MET A 210 4.92 1.96 -19.56
C MET A 210 3.83 3.03 -19.56
N VAL A 211 3.38 3.48 -18.38
CA VAL A 211 2.38 4.54 -18.27
C VAL A 211 3.08 5.88 -18.34
N ASP A 212 2.89 6.58 -19.46
CA ASP A 212 3.26 7.98 -19.60
C ASP A 212 2.31 8.85 -18.76
N LEU A 213 2.89 9.78 -18.00
CA LEU A 213 2.17 10.70 -17.12
C LEU A 213 2.07 12.11 -17.71
N ASP A 214 2.92 12.44 -18.69
CA ASP A 214 2.88 13.72 -19.39
C ASP A 214 1.72 13.72 -20.40
N GLN A 215 1.36 12.52 -20.92
CA GLN A 215 0.18 12.30 -21.74
C GLN A 215 -0.84 11.37 -21.04
N PRO A 216 -1.74 11.91 -20.19
CA PRO A 216 -2.70 11.09 -19.46
C PRO A 216 -3.72 10.46 -20.41
N THR A 217 -3.78 9.13 -20.42
CA THR A 217 -4.77 8.34 -21.16
C THR A 217 -5.68 7.57 -20.21
N MET A 218 -6.87 7.17 -20.69
CA MET A 218 -7.79 6.33 -19.91
C MET A 218 -7.16 5.00 -19.50
N ASP A 219 -6.46 4.34 -20.43
CA ASP A 219 -5.78 3.08 -20.17
C ASP A 219 -4.63 3.24 -19.17
N GLY A 220 -3.89 4.36 -19.26
CA GLY A 220 -2.86 4.72 -18.29
C GLY A 220 -3.43 4.88 -16.89
N LEU A 221 -4.54 5.60 -16.74
CA LEU A 221 -5.23 5.75 -15.46
C LEU A 221 -5.74 4.41 -14.91
N GLN A 222 -6.38 3.59 -15.75
CA GLN A 222 -6.87 2.26 -15.36
C GLN A 222 -5.73 1.36 -14.91
N ALA A 223 -4.60 1.36 -15.61
CA ALA A 223 -3.40 0.65 -15.19
C ALA A 223 -2.92 1.12 -13.81
N LEU A 224 -2.85 2.43 -13.56
CA LEU A 224 -2.43 2.97 -12.26
C LEU A 224 -3.37 2.59 -11.12
N LEU A 225 -4.68 2.59 -11.36
CA LEU A 225 -5.66 2.13 -10.39
C LEU A 225 -5.43 0.66 -10.03
N LEU A 226 -5.22 -0.21 -11.03
CA LEU A 226 -4.93 -1.63 -10.80
C LEU A 226 -3.60 -1.84 -10.07
N LEU A 227 -2.57 -1.07 -10.40
CA LEU A 227 -1.28 -1.11 -9.70
C LEU A 227 -1.40 -0.66 -8.25
N SER A 228 -2.17 0.40 -7.98
CA SER A 228 -2.44 0.86 -6.62
C SER A 228 -3.11 -0.24 -5.78
N GLN A 229 -4.08 -0.95 -6.37
CA GLN A 229 -4.77 -2.05 -5.71
C GLN A 229 -3.83 -3.26 -5.50
N THR A 230 -2.92 -3.51 -6.44
CA THR A 230 -1.86 -4.53 -6.31
C THR A 230 -0.93 -4.23 -5.15
N TYR A 231 -0.38 -3.01 -5.07
CA TYR A 231 0.50 -2.63 -3.97
C TYR A 231 -0.22 -2.65 -2.63
N PHE A 232 -1.47 -2.18 -2.58
CA PHE A 232 -2.28 -2.24 -1.37
C PHE A 232 -2.56 -3.68 -0.92
N ALA A 233 -2.90 -4.57 -1.85
CA ALA A 233 -3.15 -5.99 -1.57
C ALA A 233 -1.92 -6.71 -0.98
N HIS A 234 -0.71 -6.24 -1.29
CA HIS A 234 0.55 -6.77 -0.77
C HIS A 234 1.10 -5.99 0.45
N GLY A 235 0.31 -5.08 1.04
CA GLY A 235 0.72 -4.31 2.23
C GLY A 235 1.66 -3.12 1.95
N LEU A 236 1.87 -2.77 0.69
CA LEU A 236 2.78 -1.71 0.24
C LEU A 236 2.02 -0.38 0.07
N GLY A 237 1.29 0.06 1.09
CA GLY A 237 0.41 1.24 1.02
C GLY A 237 1.12 2.53 0.61
N LYS A 238 2.37 2.74 1.06
CA LYS A 238 3.20 3.89 0.63
C LYS A 238 3.48 3.85 -0.88
N LYS A 239 3.80 2.68 -1.44
CA LYS A 239 3.99 2.52 -2.89
C LYS A 239 2.69 2.69 -3.66
N ALA A 240 1.57 2.20 -3.13
CA ALA A 240 0.25 2.41 -3.70
C ALA A 240 -0.07 3.91 -3.82
N TYR A 241 0.15 4.67 -2.74
CA TYR A 241 -0.02 6.12 -2.74
C TYR A 241 0.89 6.81 -3.75
N MET A 242 2.20 6.54 -3.72
CA MET A 242 3.18 7.15 -4.64
C MET A 242 2.89 6.84 -6.11
N THR A 243 2.41 5.62 -6.41
CA THR A 243 2.03 5.22 -7.76
C THR A 243 0.90 6.08 -8.31
N PHE A 244 0.01 6.58 -7.44
CA PHE A 244 -1.11 7.43 -7.83
C PHE A 244 -0.78 8.93 -7.75
N SER A 245 0.03 9.34 -6.78
CA SER A 245 0.23 10.75 -6.43
C SER A 245 1.47 11.41 -7.04
N MET A 246 2.45 10.62 -7.49
CA MET A 246 3.71 11.16 -7.98
C MET A 246 3.96 10.75 -9.43
N PRO A 247 4.20 11.71 -10.33
CA PRO A 247 5.02 11.44 -11.48
C PRO A 247 6.42 11.13 -10.97
N THR A 248 6.83 9.87 -11.12
CA THR A 248 8.20 9.48 -10.83
C THR A 248 9.05 10.26 -11.82
N ILE A 249 9.66 11.35 -11.35
CA ILE A 249 10.73 12.05 -12.05
C ILE A 249 11.85 11.02 -12.20
N ALA A 250 11.89 10.38 -13.36
CA ALA A 250 13.06 9.64 -13.80
C ALA A 250 13.98 10.67 -14.47
N SER A 251 15.07 11.00 -13.79
CA SER A 251 16.27 11.59 -14.40
C SER A 251 17.35 10.53 -14.42
#